data_AF-A0A6C1E3C1-F1
#
_entry.id   AF-A0A6C1E3C1-F1
#
_cell.length_a   1.000
_cell.length_b   1.000
_cell.length_c   1.000
_cell.angle_alpha   90.00
_cell.angle_beta   90.00
_cell.angle_gamma   90.00
#
_symmetry.space_group_name_H-M   'P 1'
#
loop_
_entity.id
_entity.type
_entity.pdbx_description
1 polymer ?
#
loop_
_entity_poly.entity_id
_entity_poly.type
_entity_poly.pdbx_seq_one_letter_code
_entity_poly.pdbx_strand_id
1 'polypeptide(L)'
;MSTRLKALDAYRHGLRATRIAFQNDTKVLLAARAKMRSGMVSPPNPKLTTEEQVQHLEDVAIFLRRNLVQGQKVDDTDMKEPRYHLNIHKDTELGDNETIADPTARVKTNLKARPFKCSDRKH
;
A
#
# COMPACT_ATOMS: atom_id res chain seq x y z
N MET A 1 -22.07 11.90 -16.52
CA MET A 1 -20.74 11.37 -16.92
C MET A 1 -20.86 9.88 -17.22
N SER A 2 -20.43 9.43 -18.41
CA SER A 2 -20.49 8.01 -18.78
C SER A 2 -19.62 7.16 -17.84
N THR A 3 -20.14 6.02 -17.36
CA THR A 3 -19.43 5.05 -16.49
C THR A 3 -18.12 4.59 -17.11
N ARG A 4 -18.08 4.44 -18.43
CA ARG A 4 -16.88 4.10 -19.20
C ARG A 4 -15.78 5.16 -19.06
N LEU A 5 -16.14 6.45 -19.11
CA LEU A 5 -15.17 7.54 -18.96
C LEU A 5 -14.58 7.55 -17.56
N LYS A 6 -15.42 7.41 -16.53
CA LYS A 6 -14.98 7.29 -15.13
C LYS A 6 -13.99 6.13 -14.94
N ALA A 7 -14.29 4.97 -15.52
CA ALA A 7 -13.41 3.81 -15.46
C ALA A 7 -12.04 4.06 -16.13
N LEU A 8 -12.02 4.71 -17.28
CA LEU A 8 -10.77 5.05 -17.97
C LEU A 8 -9.93 6.05 -17.19
N ASP A 9 -10.57 7.03 -16.55
CA ASP A 9 -9.87 8.02 -15.74
C ASP A 9 -9.28 7.39 -14.48
N ALA A 10 -10.04 6.55 -13.77
CA ALA A 10 -9.53 5.78 -12.63
C ALA A 10 -8.35 4.87 -13.02
N TYR A 11 -8.42 4.22 -14.18
CA TYR A 11 -7.31 3.42 -14.70
C TYR A 11 -6.05 4.27 -14.94
N ARG A 12 -6.21 5.45 -15.55
CA ARG A 12 -5.10 6.39 -15.78
C ARG A 12 -4.51 6.89 -14.47
N HIS A 13 -5.34 7.16 -13.46
CA HIS A 13 -4.88 7.54 -12.13
C HIS A 13 -3.99 6.46 -11.52
N GLY A 14 -4.43 5.20 -11.56
CA GLY A 14 -3.62 4.09 -11.07
C GLY A 14 -2.31 3.88 -11.85
N LEU A 15 -2.30 4.06 -13.18
CA LEU A 15 -1.07 4.00 -13.97
C LEU A 15 -0.07 5.13 -13.66
N ARG A 16 -0.57 6.31 -13.25
CA ARG A 16 0.29 7.40 -12.77
C ARG A 16 0.80 7.12 -11.36
N ALA A 17 -0.07 6.63 -10.46
CA ALA A 17 0.31 6.28 -9.09
C ALA A 17 1.39 5.20 -9.05
N THR A 18 1.26 4.13 -9.84
CA THR A 18 2.29 3.08 -9.97
C THR A 18 3.63 3.65 -10.45
N ARG A 19 3.61 4.61 -11.39
CA ARG A 19 4.84 5.27 -11.87
C ARG A 19 5.52 6.07 -10.76
N ILE A 20 4.76 6.78 -9.95
CA ILE A 20 5.29 7.57 -8.83
C ILE A 20 5.88 6.63 -7.78
N ALA A 21 5.13 5.60 -7.38
CA ALA A 21 5.53 4.71 -6.30
C ALA A 21 6.74 3.81 -6.66
N PHE A 22 6.86 3.40 -7.93
CA PHE A 22 7.87 2.44 -8.40
C PHE A 22 8.83 3.02 -9.45
N GLN A 23 9.10 4.33 -9.43
CA GLN A 23 9.85 5.01 -10.48
C GLN A 23 11.23 4.38 -10.75
N ASN A 24 11.94 3.96 -9.70
CA ASN A 24 13.29 3.41 -9.79
C ASN A 24 13.33 1.87 -9.86
N ASP A 25 12.17 1.22 -9.78
CA ASP A 25 12.05 -0.24 -9.85
C ASP A 25 11.20 -0.64 -11.05
N THR A 26 11.88 -0.74 -12.20
CA THR A 26 11.23 -1.05 -13.48
C THR A 26 10.53 -2.41 -13.48
N LYS A 27 11.07 -3.39 -12.74
CA LYS A 27 10.49 -4.74 -12.66
C LYS A 27 9.16 -4.70 -11.91
N VAL A 28 9.15 -4.07 -10.74
CA VAL A 28 7.92 -3.91 -9.93
C VAL A 28 6.93 -2.98 -10.63
N LEU A 29 7.38 -1.93 -11.29
CA LEU A 29 6.53 -1.04 -12.08
C LEU A 29 5.77 -1.79 -13.19
N LEU A 30 6.47 -2.64 -13.95
CA LEU A 30 5.85 -3.44 -15.01
C LEU A 30 4.84 -4.45 -14.44
N ALA A 31 5.22 -5.13 -13.35
CA ALA A 31 4.32 -6.07 -12.67
C ALA A 31 3.06 -5.37 -12.13
N ALA A 32 3.22 -4.21 -11.49
CA ALA A 32 2.11 -3.41 -10.98
C ALA A 32 1.17 -2.96 -12.10
N ARG A 33 1.70 -2.50 -13.23
CA ARG A 33 0.91 -2.14 -14.41
C ARG A 33 0.14 -3.33 -14.99
N ALA A 34 0.78 -4.50 -15.08
CA ALA A 34 0.13 -5.72 -15.51
C ALA A 34 -1.01 -6.10 -14.56
N LYS A 35 -0.79 -5.99 -13.24
CA LYS A 35 -1.82 -6.26 -12.23
C LYS A 35 -2.99 -5.29 -12.30
N MET A 36 -2.73 -3.99 -12.48
CA MET A 36 -3.77 -2.96 -12.70
C MET A 36 -4.61 -3.28 -13.94
N ARG A 37 -3.97 -3.69 -15.04
CA ARG A 37 -4.67 -4.10 -16.26
C ARG A 37 -5.52 -5.34 -16.00
N SER A 38 -4.98 -6.35 -15.33
CA SER A 38 -5.73 -7.57 -15.00
C SER A 38 -6.92 -7.28 -14.09
N GLY A 39 -6.78 -6.38 -13.11
CA GLY A 39 -7.84 -6.00 -12.20
C GLY A 39 -8.98 -5.23 -12.88
N MET A 40 -8.67 -4.44 -13.91
CA MET A 40 -9.69 -3.78 -14.72
C MET A 40 -10.43 -4.75 -15.66
N VAL A 41 -9.73 -5.72 -16.25
CA VAL A 41 -10.34 -6.73 -17.16
C VAL A 41 -11.10 -7.80 -16.38
N SER A 42 -10.55 -8.25 -15.26
CA SER A 42 -11.09 -9.29 -14.39
C SER A 42 -11.12 -8.76 -12.95
N PRO A 43 -12.19 -8.05 -12.56
CA PRO A 43 -12.34 -7.51 -11.23
C PRO A 43 -12.24 -8.61 -10.17
N PRO A 44 -11.48 -8.39 -9.07
CA PRO A 44 -11.27 -9.42 -8.05
C PRO A 44 -12.55 -9.78 -7.29
N ASN A 45 -13.54 -8.88 -7.24
CA ASN A 45 -14.83 -9.14 -6.64
C ASN A 45 -15.96 -8.90 -7.66
N PRO A 46 -16.44 -9.95 -8.35
CA PRO A 46 -17.45 -9.83 -9.40
C PRO A 46 -18.84 -9.48 -8.86
N LYS A 47 -19.05 -9.48 -7.53
CA LYS A 47 -20.31 -9.12 -6.89
C LYS A 47 -20.53 -7.60 -6.78
N LEU A 48 -19.46 -6.80 -6.92
CA LEU A 48 -19.52 -5.35 -6.85
C LEU A 48 -20.14 -4.77 -8.12
N THR A 49 -20.90 -3.70 -7.96
CA THR A 49 -21.40 -2.91 -9.08
C THR A 49 -20.25 -2.27 -9.86
N THR A 50 -20.51 -1.88 -11.10
CA THR A 50 -19.48 -1.23 -11.94
C THR A 50 -18.95 0.06 -11.30
N GLU A 51 -19.78 0.81 -10.58
CA GLU A 51 -19.37 2.04 -9.90
C GLU A 51 -18.46 1.76 -8.70
N GLU A 52 -18.78 0.75 -7.90
CA GLU A 52 -17.94 0.31 -6.78
C GLU A 52 -16.59 -0.24 -7.26
N GLN A 53 -16.56 -0.93 -8.41
CA GLN A 53 -15.30 -1.40 -9.00
C GLN A 53 -14.42 -0.25 -9.48
N VAL A 54 -15.02 0.80 -10.05
CA VAL A 54 -14.32 2.02 -10.44
C VAL A 54 -13.80 2.75 -9.22
N GLN A 55 -14.60 2.85 -8.15
CA GLN A 55 -14.17 3.45 -6.89
C GLN A 55 -13.01 2.68 -6.28
N HIS A 56 -13.09 1.35 -6.25
CA HIS A 56 -12.00 0.51 -5.75
C HIS A 56 -10.68 0.73 -6.53
N LEU A 57 -10.74 0.91 -7.86
CA LEU A 57 -9.55 1.24 -8.64
C LEU A 57 -8.96 2.62 -8.27
N GLU A 58 -9.83 3.59 -8.01
CA GLU A 58 -9.41 4.92 -7.56
C GLU A 58 -8.77 4.86 -6.16
N ASP A 59 -9.36 4.10 -5.24
CA ASP A 59 -8.83 3.90 -3.89
C ASP A 59 -7.44 3.24 -3.94
N VAL A 60 -7.24 2.25 -4.81
CA VAL A 60 -5.93 1.65 -5.06
C VAL A 60 -4.93 2.69 -5.58
N ALA A 61 -5.34 3.58 -6.49
CA ALA A 61 -4.47 4.63 -7.00
C ALA A 61 -4.05 5.63 -5.90
N ILE A 62 -5.00 6.03 -5.06
CA ILE A 62 -4.73 6.90 -3.90
C ILE A 62 -3.78 6.20 -2.93
N PHE A 63 -4.04 4.93 -2.61
CA PHE A 63 -3.21 4.15 -1.72
C PHE A 63 -1.76 4.07 -2.21
N LEU A 64 -1.56 3.71 -3.48
CA LEU A 64 -0.23 3.63 -4.08
C LEU A 64 0.52 4.96 -4.05
N ARG A 65 -0.18 6.09 -4.19
CA ARG A 65 0.45 7.42 -4.20
C ARG A 65 0.78 7.92 -2.80
N ARG A 66 -0.10 7.67 -1.83
CA ARG A 66 -0.01 8.28 -0.49
C ARG A 66 0.65 7.41 0.55
N ASN A 67 0.40 6.09 0.50
CA ASN A 67 0.73 5.17 1.58
C ASN A 67 1.91 4.24 1.26
N LEU A 68 2.26 4.08 -0.01
CA LEU A 68 3.35 3.18 -0.41
C LEU A 68 4.64 3.98 -0.63
N VAL A 69 5.64 3.71 0.20
CA VAL A 69 7.00 4.26 0.05
C VAL A 69 7.95 3.13 -0.28
N GLN A 70 8.60 3.22 -1.45
CA GLN A 70 9.61 2.25 -1.84
C GLN A 70 10.98 2.65 -1.28
N GLY A 71 11.61 1.73 -0.54
CA GLY A 71 13.01 1.84 -0.13
C GLY A 71 13.96 1.28 -1.19
N GLN A 72 14.96 2.06 -1.60
CA GLN A 72 16.02 1.63 -2.51
C GLN A 72 17.31 1.45 -1.73
N LYS A 73 17.96 0.28 -1.89
CA LYS A 73 19.27 0.05 -1.27
C LYS A 73 20.31 0.96 -1.91
N VAL A 74 21.07 1.67 -1.09
CA VAL A 74 22.22 2.46 -1.50
C VAL A 74 23.44 1.59 -1.29
N ASP A 75 24.02 1.11 -2.40
CA ASP A 75 25.27 0.36 -2.37
C ASP A 75 26.45 1.35 -2.26
N ASP A 76 26.66 1.87 -1.05
CA ASP A 76 27.90 2.58 -0.72
C ASP A 76 29.00 1.57 -0.39
N THR A 77 30.07 1.61 -1.18
CA THR A 77 31.17 0.63 -1.12
C THR A 77 32.03 0.77 0.14
N ASP A 78 31.93 1.90 0.84
CA ASP A 78 32.79 2.25 1.99
C ASP A 78 32.14 2.04 3.37
N MET A 79 30.90 1.53 3.42
CA MET A 79 30.13 1.42 4.67
C MET A 79 29.82 -0.03 5.05
N LYS A 80 30.07 -0.39 6.31
CA LYS A 80 29.85 -1.75 6.85
C LYS A 80 28.38 -2.18 6.89
N GLU A 81 27.43 -1.25 6.82
CA GLU A 81 26.00 -1.53 6.94
C GLU A 81 25.19 -1.04 5.72
N PRO A 82 24.19 -1.83 5.26
CA PRO A 82 23.38 -1.47 4.10
C PRO A 82 22.43 -0.30 4.43
N ARG A 83 22.53 0.79 3.67
CA ARG A 83 21.60 1.92 3.76
C ARG A 83 20.45 1.78 2.77
N TYR A 84 19.28 2.26 3.16
CA TYR A 84 18.11 2.33 2.29
C TYR A 84 17.63 3.78 2.20
N HIS A 85 17.48 4.28 0.98
CA HIS A 85 16.87 5.56 0.70
C HIS A 85 15.36 5.37 0.50
N LEU A 86 14.55 6.06 1.29
CA LEU A 86 13.10 6.05 1.15
C LEU A 86 12.67 7.14 0.17
N ASN A 87 11.98 6.76 -0.91
CA ASN A 87 11.46 7.69 -1.90
C ASN A 87 10.16 8.33 -1.39
N ILE A 88 10.28 9.30 -0.48
CA ILE A 88 9.15 10.08 0.04
C ILE A 88 8.87 11.23 -0.94
N HIS A 89 7.61 11.38 -1.35
CA HIS A 89 7.17 12.40 -2.30
C HIS A 89 6.17 13.35 -1.65
N LYS A 90 5.88 14.48 -2.29
CA LYS A 90 5.00 15.55 -1.75
C LYS A 90 3.58 15.07 -1.40
N ASP A 91 3.13 14.01 -2.06
CA ASP A 91 1.79 13.43 -1.87
C ASP A 91 1.79 12.24 -0.91
N THR A 92 2.97 11.81 -0.46
CA THR A 92 3.08 10.77 0.56
C THR A 92 2.57 11.35 1.87
N GLU A 93 1.58 10.70 2.47
CA GLU A 93 1.07 11.11 3.76
C GLU A 93 2.16 10.81 4.80
N LEU A 94 2.89 11.85 5.19
CA LEU A 94 3.71 11.87 6.40
C LEU A 94 2.74 12.01 7.58
N GLY A 95 1.99 10.95 7.88
CA GLY A 95 1.09 10.95 9.02
C GLY A 95 1.88 11.21 10.30
N ASP A 96 1.40 12.15 11.11
CA ASP A 96 1.84 12.27 12.50
C ASP A 96 1.42 10.98 13.23
N ASN A 97 2.33 10.02 13.30
CA ASN A 97 2.11 8.74 14.01
C ASN A 97 2.05 8.91 15.54
N GLU A 98 1.95 10.15 16.06
CA GLU A 98 2.01 10.44 17.50
C GLU A 98 0.89 9.74 18.29
N THR A 99 -0.28 9.52 17.69
CA THR A 99 -1.40 8.80 18.34
C THR A 99 -1.24 7.28 18.41
N ILE A 100 -0.32 6.69 17.65
CA ILE A 100 -0.03 5.24 17.68
C ILE A 100 0.98 4.92 18.80
N ALA A 101 1.79 5.90 19.21
CA ALA A 101 2.81 5.75 20.23
C ALA A 101 2.26 5.79 21.67
N ASP A 102 0.99 6.18 21.87
CA ASP A 102 0.37 6.21 23.20
C ASP A 102 0.13 4.78 23.75
N PRO A 103 0.93 4.29 24.72
CA PRO A 103 0.72 2.97 25.31
C PRO A 103 -0.56 2.91 26.16
N THR A 104 -1.26 4.04 26.33
CA THR A 104 -2.48 4.21 27.10
C THR A 104 -3.75 4.11 26.25
N ALA A 105 -3.63 4.12 24.91
CA ALA A 105 -4.72 3.84 23.99
C ALA A 105 -5.08 2.34 24.04
N ARG A 106 -5.65 1.93 25.18
CA ARG A 106 -6.24 0.62 25.37
C ARG A 106 -7.35 0.45 24.35
N VAL A 107 -7.06 -0.25 23.25
CA VAL A 107 -8.10 -0.89 22.46
C VAL A 107 -8.90 -1.73 23.45
N LYS A 108 -10.16 -1.36 23.71
CA LYS A 108 -11.09 -2.14 24.52
C LYS A 108 -11.47 -3.39 23.74
N THR A 109 -10.54 -4.32 23.62
CA THR A 109 -10.83 -5.65 23.12
C THR A 109 -11.54 -6.40 24.24
N ASN A 110 -12.77 -6.87 24.00
CA ASN A 110 -13.48 -7.79 24.90
C ASN A 110 -12.88 -9.22 24.87
N LEU A 111 -11.69 -9.40 24.29
CA LEU A 111 -11.00 -10.68 24.31
C LEU A 111 -10.39 -10.89 25.69
N LYS A 112 -10.96 -11.84 26.45
CA LYS A 112 -10.33 -12.40 27.65
C LYS A 112 -9.05 -13.13 27.27
N ALA A 113 -7.98 -12.40 27.04
CA ALA A 113 -6.65 -12.98 26.90
C ALA A 113 -6.20 -13.44 28.29
N ARG A 114 -6.13 -14.76 28.51
CA ARG A 114 -5.38 -15.31 29.65
C ARG A 114 -3.90 -15.06 29.35
N PRO A 115 -3.10 -14.56 30.31
CA PRO A 115 -1.67 -14.36 30.07
C PRO A 115 -1.03 -15.73 29.87
N PHE A 116 -0.52 -15.99 28.66
CA PHE A 116 0.35 -17.14 28.42
C PHE A 116 1.65 -16.93 29.20
N LYS A 117 1.83 -17.65 30.32
CA LYS A 117 3.12 -17.72 31.02
C LYS A 117 4.05 -18.61 30.20
N CYS A 118 5.26 -18.12 29.95
CA CYS A 118 6.33 -18.81 29.21
C CYS A 118 6.92 -20.03 29.94
N SER A 119 6.26 -20.57 30.98
CA SER A 119 6.74 -21.69 31.79
C SER A 119 6.16 -23.06 31.40
N ASP A 120 5.17 -23.13 30.50
CA ASP A 120 4.52 -24.39 30.14
C ASP A 120 5.12 -25.00 28.87
N ARG A 121 6.43 -25.23 28.89
CA ARG A 121 7.09 -26.12 27.94
C ARG A 121 7.70 -27.28 28.74
N LYS A 122 6.86 -28.25 29.12
CA LYS A 122 7.36 -29.52 29.65
C LYS A 122 7.98 -30.32 28.50
N HIS A 123 9.16 -30.88 28.77
CA HIS A 123 9.86 -31.86 27.94
C HIS A 123 8.99 -33.09 27.66
#